data_AF-A0A1A0FJT4-F1
#
_entry.id   AF-A0A1A0FJT4-F1
#
_cell.length_a   1.000
_cell.length_b   1.000
_cell.length_c   1.000
_cell.angle_alpha   90.00
_cell.angle_beta   90.00
_cell.angle_gamma   90.00
#
_symmetry.space_group_name_H-M   'P 1'
#
loop_
_entity.id
_entity.type
_entity.pdbx_description
1 polymer ?
#
loop_
_entity_poly.entity_id
_entity_poly.type
_entity_poly.pdbx_seq_one_letter_code
_entity_poly.pdbx_strand_id
1 'polypeptide(L)'
;MKEEEKIEATDQTGKKYNYWPLVLPVMVTAIVAIGVYVNNFWGLPPSRKPSDWAAFATYVSGTVGVAAVVATLMAFVITLKQQKKLIDSQSDMIIKQEQQLDLTRQQLEGEERRRKVELVYNCAVNIIPPVVKELERQRVMRSDYFFDGFDLVQEVPPDVNIHQTVGELFSDGGEYSWLDQLDKGWLICFGEALTGNAYRLGVLVSDCLYEAKELEDYFRSVIGSDNFSMIECAMLFKKNSVNSGFSRHQRALRIVDGKQSNPAAQFWHDLGEKAFEKPTE
;
A
#
# COMPACT_ATOMS: atom_id res chain seq x y z
N MET A 1 -19.49 -8.68 -55.16
CA MET A 1 -20.83 -8.64 -54.53
C MET A 1 -20.62 -8.14 -53.12
N LYS A 2 -20.97 -6.88 -52.84
CA LYS A 2 -20.84 -6.28 -51.51
C LYS A 2 -22.12 -6.62 -50.76
N GLU A 3 -22.01 -7.38 -49.66
CA GLU A 3 -23.10 -7.51 -48.70
C GLU A 3 -23.30 -6.15 -48.05
N GLU A 4 -24.48 -5.58 -48.25
CA GLU A 4 -24.94 -4.42 -47.50
C GLU A 4 -25.18 -4.86 -46.05
N GLU A 5 -24.21 -4.53 -45.21
CA GLU A 5 -24.31 -4.63 -43.76
C GLU A 5 -25.47 -3.74 -43.30
N LYS A 6 -26.62 -4.38 -43.04
CA LYS A 6 -27.73 -3.75 -42.31
C LYS A 6 -27.19 -3.39 -40.92
N ILE A 7 -26.89 -2.11 -40.73
CA ILE A 7 -26.60 -1.54 -39.42
C ILE A 7 -27.91 -1.56 -38.63
N GLU A 8 -28.26 -2.73 -38.08
CA GLU A 8 -29.26 -2.87 -37.04
C GLU A 8 -28.60 -2.48 -35.72
N ALA A 9 -28.73 -1.20 -35.37
CA ALA A 9 -28.35 -0.66 -34.07
C ALA A 9 -29.13 -1.39 -32.97
N THR A 10 -28.54 -2.49 -32.49
CA THR A 10 -29.09 -3.35 -31.45
C THR A 10 -28.61 -2.79 -30.11
N ASP A 11 -29.46 -2.01 -29.45
CA ASP A 11 -29.24 -1.57 -28.08
C ASP A 11 -29.14 -2.79 -27.15
N GLN A 12 -28.23 -2.75 -26.17
CA GLN A 12 -27.85 -3.88 -25.29
C GLN A 12 -29.00 -4.41 -24.40
N THR A 13 -30.18 -3.82 -24.47
CA THR A 13 -31.37 -4.21 -23.71
C THR A 13 -32.25 -5.27 -24.39
N GLY A 14 -31.95 -5.67 -25.63
CA GLY A 14 -32.67 -6.73 -26.37
C GLY A 14 -34.14 -6.41 -26.69
N LYS A 15 -34.63 -5.22 -26.32
CA LYS A 15 -36.00 -4.80 -26.58
C LYS A 15 -36.07 -4.07 -27.92
N LYS A 16 -36.70 -4.70 -28.91
CA LYS A 16 -37.04 -4.08 -30.19
C LYS A 16 -37.96 -2.88 -29.92
N TYR A 17 -37.44 -1.67 -30.05
CA TYR A 17 -38.26 -0.47 -29.94
C TYR A 17 -39.22 -0.41 -31.13
N ASN A 18 -40.51 -0.59 -30.85
CA ASN A 18 -41.53 -0.51 -31.86
C ASN A 18 -41.77 0.98 -32.19
N TYR A 19 -41.20 1.46 -33.30
CA TYR A 19 -41.43 2.83 -33.81
C TYR A 19 -42.81 2.99 -34.46
N TRP A 20 -43.51 1.87 -34.70
CA TRP A 20 -44.84 1.82 -35.29
C TRP A 20 -45.86 2.77 -34.63
N PRO A 21 -45.99 2.85 -33.29
CA PRO A 21 -46.88 3.82 -32.64
C PRO A 21 -46.59 5.30 -32.92
N LEU A 22 -45.38 5.67 -33.37
CA LEU A 22 -45.05 7.06 -33.73
C LEU A 22 -45.28 7.32 -35.23
N VAL A 23 -44.95 6.35 -36.08
CA VAL A 23 -45.09 6.46 -37.55
C VAL A 23 -46.55 6.33 -37.99
N LEU A 24 -47.30 5.44 -37.34
CA LEU A 24 -48.69 5.12 -37.69
C LEU A 24 -49.64 6.34 -37.61
N PRO A 25 -49.65 7.18 -36.56
CA PRO A 25 -50.51 8.36 -36.53
C PRO A 25 -50.16 9.40 -37.60
N VAL A 26 -48.89 9.59 -37.94
CA VAL A 26 -48.47 10.50 -39.03
C VAL A 26 -48.94 9.99 -40.38
N MET A 27 -48.74 8.69 -40.64
CA MET A 27 -49.23 8.01 -41.84
C MET A 27 -50.75 8.09 -41.97
N VAL A 28 -51.49 7.79 -40.89
CA VAL A 28 -52.96 7.85 -40.87
C VAL A 28 -53.44 9.28 -41.13
N THR A 29 -52.81 10.29 -40.51
CA THR A 29 -53.19 11.69 -40.73
C THR A 29 -52.94 12.12 -42.18
N ALA A 30 -51.81 11.72 -42.77
CA ALA A 30 -51.50 11.99 -44.17
C ALA A 30 -52.50 11.31 -45.12
N ILE A 31 -52.83 10.04 -44.88
CA ILE A 31 -53.82 9.28 -45.67
C ILE A 31 -55.20 9.92 -45.55
N VAL A 32 -55.62 10.33 -44.35
CA VAL A 32 -56.91 11.01 -44.16
C VAL A 32 -56.94 12.36 -44.86
N ALA A 33 -55.86 13.15 -44.80
CA ALA A 33 -55.77 14.43 -45.50
C ALA A 33 -55.84 14.26 -47.03
N ILE A 34 -55.11 13.28 -47.57
CA ILE A 34 -55.16 12.92 -48.99
C ILE A 34 -56.56 12.43 -49.34
N GLY A 35 -57.15 11.54 -48.55
CA GLY A 35 -58.48 10.98 -48.78
C GLY A 35 -59.59 12.02 -48.75
N VAL A 36 -59.56 12.97 -47.81
CA VAL A 36 -60.49 14.10 -47.75
C VAL A 36 -60.31 15.02 -48.96
N TYR A 37 -59.08 15.24 -49.40
CA TYR A 37 -58.81 15.97 -50.64
C TYR A 37 -59.39 15.25 -51.85
N VAL A 38 -59.05 13.97 -52.03
CA VAL A 38 -59.55 13.26 -53.21
C VAL A 38 -61.07 13.17 -53.16
N ASN A 39 -61.72 12.90 -52.02
CA ASN A 39 -63.18 12.85 -51.93
C ASN A 39 -63.87 14.19 -52.26
N ASN A 40 -63.29 15.33 -51.87
CA ASN A 40 -63.87 16.64 -52.21
C ASN A 40 -63.67 17.04 -53.68
N PHE A 41 -62.67 16.46 -54.36
CA PHE A 41 -62.31 16.80 -55.73
C PHE A 41 -62.49 15.64 -56.74
N TRP A 42 -62.93 14.45 -56.30
CA TRP A 42 -63.15 13.29 -57.18
C TRP A 42 -64.41 13.50 -58.00
N GLY A 43 -64.24 13.89 -59.26
CA GLY A 43 -65.32 14.11 -60.21
C GLY A 43 -65.36 15.52 -60.81
N LEU A 44 -64.59 16.46 -60.28
CA LEU A 44 -64.33 17.77 -60.89
C LEU A 44 -62.91 17.78 -61.45
N PRO A 45 -62.66 18.37 -62.64
CA PRO A 45 -61.29 18.53 -63.12
C PRO A 45 -60.48 19.31 -62.08
N PRO A 46 -59.20 18.95 -61.85
CA PRO A 46 -58.35 19.64 -60.89
C PRO A 46 -58.46 21.14 -61.09
N SER A 47 -58.69 21.88 -60.00
CA SER A 47 -58.94 23.31 -60.11
C SER A 47 -57.80 23.96 -60.89
N ARG A 48 -58.14 24.61 -62.01
CA ARG A 48 -57.16 25.37 -62.80
C ARG A 48 -56.74 26.67 -62.12
N LYS A 49 -57.37 27.02 -61.00
CA LYS A 49 -57.05 28.21 -60.22
C LYS A 49 -55.87 27.91 -59.28
N PRO A 50 -54.74 28.60 -59.43
CA PRO A 50 -53.58 28.42 -58.54
C PRO A 50 -53.90 28.71 -57.06
N SER A 51 -54.91 29.53 -56.77
CA SER A 51 -55.34 29.87 -55.40
C SER A 51 -55.76 28.65 -54.57
N ASP A 52 -56.41 27.66 -55.19
CA ASP A 52 -56.98 26.52 -54.48
C ASP A 52 -55.87 25.54 -54.10
N TRP A 53 -54.86 25.40 -54.98
CA TRP A 53 -53.63 24.67 -54.69
C TRP A 53 -52.79 25.34 -53.60
N ALA A 54 -52.74 26.68 -53.60
CA ALA A 54 -52.08 27.42 -52.52
C ALA A 54 -52.77 27.19 -51.17
N ALA A 55 -54.10 27.27 -51.11
CA ALA A 55 -54.86 27.01 -49.87
C ALA A 55 -54.70 25.57 -49.36
N PHE A 56 -54.69 24.59 -50.27
CA PHE A 56 -54.42 23.18 -49.92
C PHE A 56 -53.00 23.00 -49.39
N ALA A 57 -51.99 23.55 -50.07
CA ALA A 57 -50.61 23.50 -49.61
C ALA A 57 -50.45 24.15 -48.23
N THR A 58 -51.14 25.26 -47.97
CA THR A 58 -51.15 25.91 -46.64
C THR A 58 -51.81 25.02 -45.57
N TYR A 59 -52.93 24.37 -45.88
CA TYR A 59 -53.61 23.47 -44.92
C TYR A 59 -52.77 22.22 -44.61
N VAL A 60 -52.22 21.58 -45.64
CA VAL A 60 -51.34 20.41 -45.49
C VAL A 60 -50.06 20.80 -44.75
N SER A 61 -49.42 21.90 -45.12
CA SER A 61 -48.22 22.40 -44.44
C SER A 61 -48.51 22.74 -42.97
N GLY A 62 -49.66 23.36 -42.68
CA GLY A 62 -50.08 23.67 -41.31
C GLY A 62 -50.34 22.43 -40.46
N THR A 63 -51.07 21.44 -40.99
CA THR A 63 -51.45 20.23 -40.25
C THR A 63 -50.31 19.23 -40.14
N VAL A 64 -49.63 18.91 -41.24
CA VAL A 64 -48.47 18.01 -41.26
C VAL A 64 -47.28 18.64 -40.56
N GLY A 65 -47.07 19.95 -40.70
CA GLY A 65 -46.02 20.67 -40.00
C GLY A 65 -46.18 20.61 -38.48
N VAL A 66 -47.37 20.89 -37.96
CA VAL A 66 -47.64 20.78 -36.51
C VAL A 66 -47.51 19.32 -36.04
N ALA A 67 -48.02 18.35 -36.80
CA ALA A 67 -47.89 16.93 -36.46
C ALA A 67 -46.42 16.46 -36.43
N ALA A 68 -45.60 16.90 -37.39
CA ALA A 68 -44.18 16.59 -37.44
C ALA A 68 -43.44 17.18 -36.23
N VAL A 69 -43.73 18.43 -35.84
CA VAL A 69 -43.15 19.06 -34.65
C VAL A 69 -43.53 18.31 -33.37
N VAL A 70 -44.81 17.94 -33.20
CA VAL A 70 -45.28 17.17 -32.04
C VAL A 70 -44.62 15.80 -31.99
N ALA A 71 -44.54 15.09 -33.12
CA ALA A 71 -43.87 13.80 -33.20
C ALA A 71 -42.37 13.90 -32.83
N THR A 72 -41.71 14.98 -33.29
CA THR A 72 -40.30 15.25 -32.99
C THR A 72 -40.11 15.54 -31.50
N LEU A 73 -41.00 16.31 -30.89
CA LEU A 73 -40.96 16.61 -29.46
C LEU A 73 -41.22 15.35 -28.60
N MET A 74 -42.17 14.50 -29.00
CA MET A 74 -42.39 13.20 -28.34
C MET A 74 -41.17 12.29 -28.46
N ALA A 75 -40.57 12.19 -29.65
CA ALA A 75 -39.35 11.44 -29.87
C ALA A 75 -38.21 11.97 -28.97
N PHE A 76 -38.06 13.30 -28.87
CA PHE A 76 -37.07 13.93 -28.01
C PHE A 76 -37.30 13.62 -26.52
N VAL A 77 -38.54 13.68 -26.04
CA VAL A 77 -38.90 13.32 -24.64
C VAL A 77 -38.59 11.84 -24.36
N ILE A 78 -38.84 10.94 -25.32
CA ILE A 78 -38.50 9.51 -25.18
C ILE A 78 -36.98 9.34 -25.09
N THR A 79 -36.22 9.98 -25.99
CA THR A 79 -34.76 9.94 -25.98
C THR A 79 -34.19 10.45 -24.66
N LEU A 80 -34.71 11.58 -24.13
CA LEU A 80 -34.29 12.10 -22.82
C LEU A 80 -34.58 11.11 -21.67
N LYS A 81 -35.74 10.44 -21.70
CA LYS A 81 -36.05 9.41 -20.69
C LYS A 81 -35.09 8.21 -20.77
N GLN A 82 -34.71 7.79 -21.98
CA GLN A 82 -33.73 6.72 -22.17
C GLN A 82 -32.34 7.14 -21.68
N GLN A 83 -31.91 8.36 -21.99
CA GLN A 83 -30.65 8.91 -21.50
C GLN A 83 -30.61 8.98 -19.97
N LYS A 84 -31.69 9.43 -19.33
CA LYS A 84 -31.77 9.46 -17.87
C LYS A 84 -31.60 8.05 -17.27
N LYS A 85 -32.28 7.05 -17.83
CA LYS A 85 -32.17 5.67 -17.36
C LYS A 85 -30.76 5.10 -17.53
N LEU A 86 -30.07 5.44 -18.62
CA LEU A 86 -28.67 5.07 -18.85
C LEU A 86 -27.75 5.71 -17.81
N ILE A 87 -27.95 7.00 -17.51
CA ILE A 87 -27.19 7.71 -16.48
C ILE A 87 -27.41 7.07 -15.11
N ASP A 88 -28.66 6.83 -14.72
CA ASP A 88 -28.98 6.18 -13.43
C ASP A 88 -28.31 4.79 -13.34
N SER A 89 -28.34 4.00 -14.41
CA SER A 89 -27.67 2.69 -14.47
C SER A 89 -26.14 2.78 -14.42
N GLN A 90 -25.55 3.82 -14.99
CA GLN A 90 -24.10 4.05 -14.91
C GLN A 90 -23.69 4.48 -13.50
N SER A 91 -24.48 5.33 -12.85
CA SER A 91 -24.27 5.73 -11.45
C SER A 91 -24.31 4.51 -10.53
N ASP A 92 -25.32 3.64 -10.67
CA ASP A 92 -25.40 2.40 -9.90
C ASP A 92 -24.21 1.46 -10.13
N MET A 93 -23.71 1.40 -11.37
CA MET A 93 -22.54 0.59 -11.72
C MET A 93 -21.26 1.13 -11.08
N ILE A 94 -21.07 2.45 -11.11
CA ILE A 94 -19.92 3.12 -10.48
C ILE A 94 -19.92 2.87 -8.98
N ILE A 95 -21.07 3.02 -8.31
CA ILE A 95 -21.20 2.76 -6.85
C ILE A 95 -20.84 1.31 -6.54
N LYS A 96 -21.32 0.35 -7.33
CA LYS A 96 -20.98 -1.07 -7.14
C LYS A 96 -19.50 -1.36 -7.37
N GLN A 97 -18.86 -0.72 -8.35
CA GLN A 97 -17.43 -0.86 -8.60
C GLN A 97 -16.60 -0.27 -7.45
N GLU A 98 -17.00 0.88 -6.92
CA GLU A 98 -16.34 1.49 -5.76
C GLU A 98 -16.41 0.58 -4.54
N GLN A 99 -17.59 0.02 -4.24
CA GLN A 99 -17.76 -0.96 -3.16
C GLN A 99 -16.89 -2.21 -3.36
N GLN A 100 -16.77 -2.72 -4.59
CA GLN A 100 -15.89 -3.87 -4.90
C GLN A 100 -14.41 -3.53 -4.71
N LEU A 101 -13.98 -2.33 -5.13
CA LEU A 101 -12.62 -1.86 -4.94
C LEU A 101 -12.28 -1.72 -3.45
N ASP A 102 -13.19 -1.18 -2.65
CA ASP A 102 -12.98 -1.03 -1.20
C ASP A 102 -12.92 -2.39 -0.50
N LEU A 103 -13.79 -3.34 -0.84
CA LEU A 103 -13.70 -4.70 -0.32
C LEU A 103 -12.39 -5.38 -0.72
N THR A 104 -11.95 -5.19 -1.96
CA THR A 104 -10.68 -5.76 -2.44
C THR A 104 -9.48 -5.14 -1.73
N ARG A 105 -9.49 -3.83 -1.48
CA ARG A 105 -8.46 -3.14 -0.71
C ARG A 105 -8.38 -3.67 0.72
N GLN A 106 -9.53 -3.81 1.39
CA GLN A 106 -9.58 -4.38 2.74
C GLN A 106 -9.06 -5.82 2.79
N GLN A 107 -9.36 -6.64 1.78
CA GLN A 107 -8.82 -8.00 1.67
C GLN A 107 -7.31 -8.00 1.48
N LEU A 108 -6.79 -7.12 0.61
CA LEU A 108 -5.36 -7.03 0.33
C LEU A 108 -4.57 -6.52 1.55
N GLU A 109 -5.07 -5.51 2.26
CA GLU A 109 -4.49 -5.04 3.52
C GLU A 109 -4.50 -6.15 4.60
N GLY A 110 -5.60 -6.91 4.69
CA GLY A 110 -5.71 -8.05 5.58
C GLY A 110 -4.72 -9.17 5.26
N GLU A 111 -4.54 -9.48 3.98
CA GLU A 111 -3.58 -10.48 3.52
C GLU A 111 -2.13 -10.02 3.73
N GLU A 112 -1.82 -8.75 3.43
CA GLU A 112 -0.49 -8.18 3.65
C GLU A 112 -0.11 -8.24 5.13
N ARG A 113 -1.03 -7.88 6.03
CA ARG A 113 -0.81 -8.00 7.48
C ARG A 113 -0.59 -9.45 7.90
N ARG A 114 -1.37 -10.40 7.38
CA ARG A 114 -1.19 -11.84 7.67
C ARG A 114 0.19 -12.34 7.21
N ARG A 115 0.61 -11.95 6.00
CA ARG A 115 1.94 -12.31 5.47
C ARG A 115 3.07 -11.73 6.32
N LYS A 116 2.96 -10.46 6.75
CA LYS A 116 3.96 -9.83 7.64
C LYS A 116 4.10 -10.59 8.96
N VAL A 117 2.97 -10.93 9.57
CA VAL A 117 2.95 -11.73 10.81
C VAL A 117 3.59 -13.10 10.56
N GLU A 118 3.19 -13.82 9.50
CA GLU A 118 3.76 -15.13 9.18
C GLU A 118 5.28 -15.09 8.97
N LEU A 119 5.79 -14.08 8.26
CA LEU A 119 7.23 -13.86 8.08
C LEU A 119 7.95 -13.64 9.42
N VAL A 120 7.33 -12.90 10.34
CA VAL A 120 7.88 -12.67 11.68
C VAL A 120 7.93 -13.94 12.51
N TYR A 121 6.87 -14.76 12.49
CA TYR A 121 6.89 -16.08 13.15
C TYR A 121 7.93 -17.01 12.53
N ASN A 122 8.08 -16.99 11.20
CA ASN A 122 9.10 -17.77 10.51
C ASN A 122 10.51 -17.31 10.91
N CYS A 123 10.76 -15.99 10.97
CA CYS A 123 12.00 -15.42 11.47
C CYS A 123 12.30 -15.86 12.91
N ALA A 124 11.30 -15.75 13.80
CA ALA A 124 11.42 -16.11 15.20
C ALA A 124 11.77 -17.59 15.42
N VAL A 125 11.22 -18.49 14.60
CA VAL A 125 11.45 -19.93 14.74
C VAL A 125 12.72 -20.40 14.01
N ASN A 126 12.99 -19.88 12.81
CA ASN A 126 14.02 -20.43 11.93
C ASN A 126 15.31 -19.61 11.90
N ILE A 127 15.26 -18.30 12.14
CA ILE A 127 16.41 -17.40 12.01
C ILE A 127 17.01 -17.06 13.36
N ILE A 128 16.18 -16.74 14.35
CA ILE A 128 16.66 -16.29 15.67
C ILE A 128 17.49 -17.36 16.39
N PRO A 129 17.08 -18.64 16.50
CA PRO A 129 17.88 -19.62 17.25
C PRO A 129 19.28 -19.87 16.67
N PRO A 130 19.48 -19.98 15.33
CA PRO A 130 20.83 -20.02 14.76
C PRO A 130 21.67 -18.78 15.06
N VAL A 131 21.08 -17.58 15.03
CA VAL A 131 21.79 -16.32 15.34
C VAL A 131 22.19 -16.27 16.81
N VAL A 132 21.31 -16.71 17.72
CA VAL A 132 21.61 -16.84 19.16
C VAL A 132 22.76 -17.82 19.37
N LYS A 133 22.73 -18.99 18.73
CA LYS A 133 23.79 -19.99 18.83
C LYS A 133 25.14 -19.46 18.32
N GLU A 134 25.12 -18.66 17.26
CA GLU A 134 26.33 -18.01 16.74
C GLU A 134 26.85 -16.93 17.70
N LEU A 135 25.95 -16.16 18.33
CA LEU A 135 26.30 -15.19 19.36
C LEU A 135 26.94 -15.89 20.58
N GLU A 136 26.36 -17.00 21.03
CA GLU A 136 26.93 -17.82 22.11
C GLU A 136 28.31 -18.38 21.73
N ARG A 137 28.47 -18.82 20.47
CA ARG A 137 29.77 -19.28 19.96
C ARG A 137 30.82 -18.16 20.01
N GLN A 138 30.43 -16.93 19.65
CA GLN A 138 31.31 -15.76 19.70
C GLN A 138 31.64 -15.33 21.13
N ARG A 139 30.69 -15.45 22.06
CA ARG A 139 30.93 -15.20 23.50
C ARG A 139 31.99 -16.13 24.08
N VAL A 140 32.06 -17.37 23.59
CA VAL A 140 33.03 -18.39 24.03
C VAL A 140 34.35 -18.35 23.22
N MET A 141 34.39 -17.64 22.09
CA MET A 141 35.63 -17.48 21.34
C MET A 141 36.66 -16.68 22.15
N ARG A 142 37.89 -17.20 22.21
CA ARG A 142 39.03 -16.46 22.76
C ARG A 142 39.35 -15.30 21.83
N SER A 143 39.73 -14.18 22.45
CA SER A 143 40.23 -12.96 21.81
C SER A 143 41.19 -13.20 20.66
N ASP A 144 42.08 -14.18 20.79
CA ASP A 144 43.15 -14.45 19.81
C ASP A 144 42.57 -14.72 18.41
N TYR A 145 41.45 -15.43 18.35
CA TYR A 145 40.73 -15.67 17.10
C TYR A 145 40.05 -14.42 16.54
N PHE A 146 39.63 -13.53 17.42
CA PHE A 146 38.98 -12.27 17.04
C PHE A 146 39.99 -11.24 16.55
N PHE A 147 41.24 -11.26 17.01
CA PHE A 147 42.25 -10.27 16.65
C PHE A 147 43.22 -10.73 15.56
N ASP A 148 43.53 -12.04 15.46
CA ASP A 148 44.37 -12.58 14.39
C ASP A 148 43.81 -12.30 12.98
N GLY A 149 42.49 -12.11 12.86
CA GLY A 149 41.82 -11.86 11.58
C GLY A 149 41.79 -10.39 11.13
N PHE A 150 42.08 -9.42 12.00
CA PHE A 150 41.84 -8.00 11.71
C PHE A 150 43.10 -7.17 11.47
N ASP A 151 44.30 -7.78 11.48
CA ASP A 151 45.59 -7.11 11.21
C ASP A 151 45.74 -5.81 12.02
N LEU A 152 45.29 -5.89 13.28
CA LEU A 152 45.14 -4.78 14.20
C LEU A 152 46.51 -4.58 14.90
N VAL A 153 47.38 -3.77 14.29
CA VAL A 153 48.83 -3.61 14.59
C VAL A 153 49.16 -2.95 15.95
N GLN A 154 48.18 -2.59 16.78
CA GLN A 154 48.46 -1.94 18.07
C GLN A 154 48.43 -2.95 19.21
N GLU A 155 49.51 -3.02 19.98
CA GLU A 155 49.65 -3.90 21.14
C GLU A 155 48.57 -3.56 22.17
N VAL A 156 47.62 -4.47 22.35
CA VAL A 156 46.73 -4.44 23.50
C VAL A 156 47.61 -4.42 24.76
N PRO A 157 47.30 -3.60 25.79
CA PRO A 157 48.16 -3.49 26.96
C PRO A 157 48.47 -4.89 27.53
N PRO A 158 49.76 -5.19 27.82
CA PRO A 158 50.20 -6.55 28.14
C PRO A 158 49.64 -7.09 29.46
N ASP A 159 49.05 -6.22 30.28
CA ASP A 159 48.35 -6.50 31.53
C ASP A 159 46.85 -6.81 31.36
N VAL A 160 46.28 -6.55 30.18
CA VAL A 160 44.89 -6.87 29.89
C VAL A 160 44.78 -8.35 29.56
N ASN A 161 44.10 -9.11 30.44
CA ASN A 161 43.74 -10.49 30.16
C ASN A 161 42.62 -10.54 29.11
N ILE A 162 43.02 -10.43 27.85
CA ILE A 162 42.09 -10.48 26.72
C ILE A 162 41.40 -11.85 26.65
N HIS A 163 41.83 -12.88 27.39
CA HIS A 163 41.13 -14.18 27.40
C HIS A 163 39.96 -14.25 28.39
N GLN A 164 39.82 -13.28 29.30
CA GLN A 164 38.70 -13.20 30.26
C GLN A 164 37.43 -12.55 29.67
N THR A 165 37.48 -12.18 28.40
CA THR A 165 37.00 -10.90 27.88
C THR A 165 35.51 -10.75 27.65
N VAL A 166 34.87 -11.55 26.82
CA VAL A 166 33.61 -11.07 26.25
C VAL A 166 32.46 -11.21 27.24
N GLY A 167 32.38 -12.35 27.93
CA GLY A 167 31.32 -12.58 28.92
C GLY A 167 31.40 -11.63 30.13
N GLU A 168 32.61 -11.36 30.62
CA GLU A 168 32.83 -10.43 31.74
C GLU A 168 32.54 -8.98 31.32
N LEU A 169 32.79 -8.63 30.05
CA LEU A 169 32.47 -7.31 29.49
C LEU A 169 30.95 -6.99 29.47
N PHE A 170 30.08 -7.98 29.65
CA PHE A 170 28.64 -7.75 29.72
C PHE A 170 28.05 -8.06 31.10
N SER A 171 28.92 -8.30 32.10
CA SER A 171 28.53 -8.62 33.48
C SER A 171 28.63 -7.41 34.41
N ASP A 172 27.79 -7.36 35.44
CA ASP A 172 27.88 -6.31 36.45
C ASP A 172 29.15 -6.50 37.29
N GLY A 173 30.17 -5.68 37.02
CA GLY A 173 31.46 -5.69 37.73
C GLY A 173 32.69 -6.02 36.88
N GLY A 174 32.56 -6.09 35.55
CA GLY A 174 33.71 -6.19 34.66
C GLY A 174 34.67 -5.00 34.80
N GLU A 175 35.95 -5.21 34.50
CA GLU A 175 36.95 -4.15 34.47
C GLU A 175 37.09 -3.61 33.04
N TYR A 176 36.52 -2.42 32.81
CA TYR A 176 36.38 -1.80 31.48
C TYR A 176 37.34 -0.65 31.20
N SER A 177 38.07 -0.22 32.23
CA SER A 177 38.83 1.04 32.25
C SER A 177 39.91 1.15 31.17
N TRP A 178 40.38 0.01 30.65
CA TRP A 178 41.36 -0.03 29.57
C TRP A 178 40.75 0.33 28.20
N LEU A 179 39.45 0.06 27.97
CA LEU A 179 38.77 0.44 26.72
C LEU A 179 38.72 1.96 26.57
N ASP A 180 38.52 2.68 27.67
CA ASP A 180 38.53 4.14 27.67
C ASP A 180 39.88 4.74 27.24
N GLN A 181 40.95 3.96 27.21
CA GLN A 181 42.28 4.43 26.79
C GLN A 181 42.51 4.26 25.28
N LEU A 182 41.64 3.53 24.58
CA LEU A 182 41.77 3.30 23.15
C LEU A 182 41.45 4.55 22.33
N ASP A 183 42.13 4.70 21.20
CA ASP A 183 41.78 5.69 20.19
C ASP A 183 40.37 5.42 19.66
N LYS A 184 39.68 6.49 19.24
CA LYS A 184 38.32 6.42 18.70
C LYS A 184 38.17 5.41 17.57
N GLY A 185 39.14 5.33 16.64
CA GLY A 185 39.09 4.36 15.54
C GLY A 185 39.05 2.91 16.05
N TRP A 186 39.81 2.62 17.09
CA TRP A 186 39.85 1.32 17.74
C TRP A 186 38.59 1.01 18.53
N LEU A 187 38.06 1.98 19.26
CA LEU A 187 36.78 1.84 19.97
C LEU A 187 35.65 1.42 19.04
N ILE A 188 35.56 2.06 17.87
CA ILE A 188 34.58 1.70 16.86
C ILE A 188 34.83 0.28 16.37
N CYS A 189 36.03 -0.06 15.90
CA CYS A 189 36.33 -1.40 15.38
C CYS A 189 36.09 -2.50 16.41
N PHE A 190 36.57 -2.32 17.64
CA PHE A 190 36.42 -3.28 18.72
C PHE A 190 34.96 -3.41 19.17
N GLY A 191 34.27 -2.29 19.37
CA GLY A 191 32.85 -2.28 19.71
C GLY A 191 32.00 -2.95 18.62
N GLU A 192 32.27 -2.70 17.34
CA GLU A 192 31.61 -3.39 16.21
C GLU A 192 31.88 -4.88 16.21
N ALA A 193 33.14 -5.29 16.43
CA ALA A 193 33.54 -6.69 16.46
C ALA A 193 32.82 -7.46 17.58
N LEU A 194 32.73 -6.87 18.78
CA LEU A 194 32.08 -7.51 19.93
C LEU A 194 30.56 -7.43 19.90
N THR A 195 30.00 -6.29 19.55
CA THR A 195 28.57 -6.01 19.71
C THR A 195 27.78 -6.17 18.41
N GLY A 196 28.44 -6.30 17.25
CA GLY A 196 27.79 -6.25 15.95
C GLY A 196 26.71 -7.31 15.75
N ASN A 197 26.94 -8.56 16.19
CA ASN A 197 25.94 -9.62 16.07
C ASN A 197 24.84 -9.51 17.14
N ALA A 198 25.17 -9.05 18.35
CA ALA A 198 24.17 -8.74 19.37
C ALA A 198 23.25 -7.59 18.91
N TYR A 199 23.81 -6.54 18.30
CA TYR A 199 23.05 -5.44 17.71
C TYR A 199 22.12 -5.94 16.59
N ARG A 200 22.63 -6.74 15.64
CA ARG A 200 21.82 -7.33 14.55
C ARG A 200 20.69 -8.19 15.10
N LEU A 201 20.97 -9.02 16.10
CA LEU A 201 19.95 -9.82 16.78
C LEU A 201 18.90 -8.93 17.44
N GLY A 202 19.31 -7.87 18.13
CA GLY A 202 18.41 -6.89 18.72
C GLY A 202 17.51 -6.19 17.70
N VAL A 203 18.04 -5.82 16.53
CA VAL A 203 17.27 -5.22 15.44
C VAL A 203 16.21 -6.21 14.94
N LEU A 204 16.61 -7.45 14.65
CA LEU A 204 15.70 -8.50 14.18
C LEU A 204 14.57 -8.76 15.19
N VAL A 205 14.91 -8.89 16.48
CA VAL A 205 13.94 -9.11 17.55
C VAL A 205 13.01 -7.92 17.70
N SER A 206 13.55 -6.70 17.67
CA SER A 206 12.75 -5.47 17.71
C SER A 206 11.78 -5.37 16.54
N ASP A 207 12.21 -5.70 15.32
CA ASP A 207 11.35 -5.67 14.14
C ASP A 207 10.24 -6.72 14.25
N CYS A 208 10.56 -7.90 14.75
CA CYS A 208 9.56 -8.94 15.04
C CYS A 208 8.54 -8.47 16.09
N LEU A 209 9.00 -7.86 17.19
CA LEU A 209 8.13 -7.38 18.27
C LEU A 209 7.26 -6.19 17.87
N TYR A 210 7.67 -5.43 16.86
CA TYR A 210 6.86 -4.34 16.32
C TYR A 210 5.60 -4.88 15.62
N GLU A 211 5.73 -5.99 14.89
CA GLU A 211 4.62 -6.61 14.16
C GLU A 211 3.83 -7.63 15.00
N ALA A 212 4.49 -8.35 15.90
CA ALA A 212 3.92 -9.42 16.74
C ALA A 212 4.45 -9.34 18.18
N LYS A 213 3.83 -8.48 18.99
CA LYS A 213 4.23 -8.22 20.39
C LYS A 213 4.12 -9.45 21.29
N GLU A 214 3.21 -10.37 20.97
CA GLU A 214 3.00 -11.62 21.70
C GLU A 214 4.23 -12.56 21.67
N LEU A 215 5.20 -12.34 20.78
CA LEU A 215 6.46 -13.09 20.74
C LEU A 215 7.46 -12.68 21.83
N GLU A 216 7.15 -11.67 22.67
CA GLU A 216 8.07 -11.19 23.71
C GLU A 216 8.54 -12.30 24.65
N ASP A 217 7.61 -13.10 25.19
CA ASP A 217 7.96 -14.17 26.13
C ASP A 217 8.75 -15.29 25.43
N TYR A 218 8.43 -15.58 24.17
CA TYR A 218 9.18 -16.53 23.36
C TYR A 218 10.62 -16.06 23.17
N PHE A 219 10.84 -14.79 22.78
CA PHE A 219 12.18 -14.26 22.61
C PHE A 219 12.95 -14.27 23.93
N ARG A 220 12.35 -13.87 25.05
CA ARG A 220 12.98 -13.95 26.38
C ARG A 220 13.42 -15.36 26.74
N SER A 221 12.60 -16.36 26.42
CA SER A 221 12.93 -17.77 26.64
C SER A 221 14.05 -18.28 25.73
N VAL A 222 14.05 -17.92 24.44
CA VAL A 222 15.00 -18.47 23.45
C VAL A 222 16.35 -17.78 23.51
N ILE A 223 16.36 -16.47 23.71
CA ILE A 223 17.59 -15.66 23.75
C ILE A 223 18.26 -15.81 25.11
N GLY A 224 17.49 -15.87 26.20
CA GLY A 224 18.02 -15.91 27.56
C GLY A 224 18.45 -14.54 28.08
N SER A 225 18.56 -14.41 29.41
CA SER A 225 18.86 -13.13 30.08
C SER A 225 20.19 -12.53 29.66
N ASP A 226 21.25 -13.34 29.60
CA ASP A 226 22.60 -12.87 29.32
C ASP A 226 22.72 -12.26 27.92
N ASN A 227 22.18 -12.95 26.91
CA ASN A 227 22.20 -12.45 25.54
C ASN A 227 21.31 -11.20 25.39
N PHE A 228 20.23 -11.07 26.17
CA PHE A 228 19.46 -9.83 26.23
C PHE A 228 20.27 -8.66 26.80
N SER A 229 21.07 -8.89 27.85
CA SER A 229 22.00 -7.87 28.37
C SER A 229 23.04 -7.47 27.32
N MET A 230 23.56 -8.44 26.54
CA MET A 230 24.46 -8.14 25.42
C MET A 230 23.78 -7.30 24.33
N ILE A 231 22.52 -7.64 23.97
CA ILE A 231 21.72 -6.86 23.01
C ILE A 231 21.52 -5.43 23.53
N GLU A 232 21.20 -5.26 24.80
CA GLU A 232 21.02 -3.95 25.44
C GLU A 232 22.30 -3.11 25.36
N CYS A 233 23.43 -3.67 25.79
CA CYS A 233 24.74 -3.01 25.69
C CYS A 233 25.09 -2.63 24.24
N ALA A 234 24.86 -3.55 23.29
CA ALA A 234 25.10 -3.32 21.87
C ALA A 234 24.26 -2.18 21.28
N MET A 235 22.97 -2.12 21.67
CA MET A 235 22.05 -1.06 21.26
C MET A 235 22.45 0.30 21.82
N LEU A 236 22.88 0.34 23.08
CA LEU A 236 23.36 1.56 23.73
C LEU A 236 24.66 2.05 23.10
N PHE A 237 25.60 1.16 22.80
CA PHE A 237 26.83 1.51 22.08
C PHE A 237 26.54 2.12 20.70
N LYS A 238 25.57 1.55 19.97
CA LYS A 238 25.15 2.02 18.63
C LYS A 238 24.20 3.21 18.65
N LYS A 239 23.71 3.67 19.80
CA LYS A 239 22.65 4.70 19.92
C LYS A 239 22.93 5.93 19.05
N ASN A 240 24.16 6.42 19.06
CA ASN A 240 24.59 7.64 18.37
C ASN A 240 25.16 7.40 16.96
N SER A 241 25.19 6.15 16.49
CA SER A 241 25.61 5.83 15.13
C SER A 241 24.63 6.39 14.10
N VAL A 242 25.15 6.73 12.92
CA VAL A 242 24.31 7.23 11.81
C VAL A 242 23.32 6.14 11.41
N ASN A 243 22.03 6.48 11.40
CA ASN A 243 20.93 5.54 11.09
C ASN A 243 20.71 4.42 12.12
N SER A 244 21.06 4.62 13.40
CA SER A 244 20.85 3.62 14.45
C SER A 244 19.40 3.18 14.63
N GLY A 245 18.42 4.04 14.31
CA GLY A 245 17.00 3.75 14.56
C GLY A 245 16.70 3.50 16.04
N PHE A 246 17.57 3.93 16.96
CA PHE A 246 17.56 3.50 18.36
C PHE A 246 16.21 3.71 19.05
N SER A 247 15.51 4.82 18.82
CA SER A 247 14.20 5.10 19.43
C SER A 247 13.09 4.13 19.05
N ARG A 248 13.22 3.45 17.90
CA ARG A 248 12.33 2.36 17.48
C ARG A 248 12.65 1.09 18.28
N HIS A 249 13.93 0.74 18.35
CA HIS A 249 14.41 -0.48 19.01
C HIS A 249 14.29 -0.43 20.54
N GLN A 250 14.58 0.73 21.13
CA GLN A 250 14.45 0.99 22.55
C GLN A 250 13.04 0.68 23.07
N ARG A 251 12.01 1.14 22.35
CA ARG A 251 10.61 0.89 22.74
C ARG A 251 10.20 -0.56 22.62
N ALA A 252 10.63 -1.24 21.56
CA ALA A 252 10.30 -2.64 21.34
C ALA A 252 10.98 -3.56 22.38
N LEU A 253 12.24 -3.30 22.69
CA LEU A 253 13.06 -4.10 23.61
C LEU A 253 12.95 -3.67 25.08
N ARG A 254 12.30 -2.53 25.36
CA ARG A 254 12.19 -1.90 26.69
C ARG A 254 13.56 -1.57 27.32
N ILE A 255 14.51 -1.12 26.49
CA ILE A 255 15.84 -0.71 26.93
C ILE A 255 15.74 0.57 27.74
N VAL A 256 16.33 0.57 28.93
CA VAL A 256 16.41 1.75 29.80
C VAL A 256 17.65 2.55 29.41
N ASP A 257 17.46 3.82 29.05
CA ASP A 257 18.53 4.70 28.58
C ASP A 257 19.01 5.63 29.71
N GLY A 258 20.32 5.85 29.77
CA GLY A 258 20.99 6.70 30.76
C GLY A 258 21.21 6.06 32.14
N LYS A 259 21.41 6.92 33.15
CA LYS A 259 21.88 6.58 34.52
C LYS A 259 21.00 5.60 35.33
N GLN A 260 19.90 5.13 34.76
CA GLN A 260 19.04 4.11 35.36
C GLN A 260 19.33 2.70 34.84
N SER A 261 20.23 2.57 33.86
CA SER A 261 20.72 1.28 33.38
C SER A 261 21.71 0.65 34.36
N ASN A 262 21.97 -0.66 34.21
CA ASN A 262 22.99 -1.32 35.02
C ASN A 262 24.40 -0.78 34.67
N PRO A 263 25.42 -0.97 35.54
CA PRO A 263 26.75 -0.41 35.31
C PRO A 263 27.36 -0.77 33.95
N ALA A 264 27.15 -2.00 33.47
CA ALA A 264 27.64 -2.44 32.17
C ALA A 264 26.97 -1.66 31.01
N ALA A 265 25.64 -1.55 31.01
CA ALA A 265 24.88 -0.81 30.01
C ALA A 265 25.25 0.67 29.99
N GLN A 266 25.42 1.28 31.16
CA GLN A 266 25.88 2.67 31.27
C GLN A 266 27.29 2.83 30.69
N PHE A 267 28.21 1.92 30.98
CA PHE A 267 29.55 1.93 30.40
C PHE A 267 29.49 1.86 28.86
N TRP A 268 28.73 0.93 28.29
CA TRP A 268 28.61 0.79 26.83
C TRP A 268 27.92 1.99 26.16
N HIS A 269 26.98 2.63 26.85
CA HIS A 269 26.40 3.90 26.42
C HIS A 269 27.47 4.99 26.31
N ASP A 270 28.25 5.19 27.37
CA ASP A 270 29.26 6.25 27.44
C ASP A 270 30.41 5.99 26.45
N LEU A 271 30.77 4.72 26.27
CA LEU A 271 31.73 4.30 25.26
C LEU A 271 31.22 4.60 23.84
N GLY A 272 29.93 4.38 23.58
CA GLY A 272 29.28 4.71 22.31
C GLY A 272 29.23 6.21 22.05
N GLU A 273 28.94 7.03 23.08
CA GLU A 273 29.02 8.50 22.98
C GLU A 273 30.40 8.95 22.54
N LYS A 274 31.46 8.43 23.16
CA LYS A 274 32.84 8.73 22.79
C LYS A 274 33.20 8.22 21.38
N ALA A 275 32.80 7.00 21.05
CA ALA A 275 33.09 6.37 19.76
C ALA A 275 32.41 7.11 18.58
N PHE A 276 31.20 7.63 18.78
CA PHE A 276 30.41 8.28 17.73
C PHE A 276 30.26 9.80 17.90
N GLU A 277 31.04 10.42 18.79
CA GLU A 277 31.04 11.87 19.00
C GLU A 277 31.25 12.60 17.66
N LYS A 278 30.43 13.59 17.33
CA LYS A 278 30.66 14.37 16.10
C LYS A 278 31.94 15.18 16.29
N PRO A 279 32.84 15.25 15.29
CA PRO A 279 33.96 16.18 15.37
C PRO A 279 33.37 17.58 15.58
N THR A 280 33.75 18.24 16.67
CA THR A 280 33.45 19.66 16.88
C THR A 280 34.23 20.44 15.82
N GLU A 281 33.50 20.99 14.86
CA GLU A 281 34.03 21.91 13.84
C GLU A 281 34.59 23.20 14.47
#